data_AF-A0A1B9GPV5-F1
#
_entry.id   AF-A0A1B9GPV5-F1
#
_cell.length_a   1.000
_cell.length_b   1.000
_cell.length_c   1.000
_cell.angle_alpha   90.00
_cell.angle_beta   90.00
_cell.angle_gamma   90.00
#
_symmetry.space_group_name_H-M   'P 1'
#
loop_
_entity.id
_entity.type
_entity.pdbx_description
1 polymer ?
#
loop_
_entity_poly.entity_id
_entity_poly.type
_entity_poly.pdbx_seq_one_letter_code
_entity_poly.pdbx_strand_id
1 'polypeptide(L)'
;MYDGPIRGGTRGGQGDFRWSQVANDKHRENYLGHTVNAPVGRWQKNSDIHWYNRDVQTSDQEKAAREKAEEIRRLKEQEEDALAIALGQVPKKRNHDHDHDHANGNGERAGVGTGANDVPVKKSEKDDEIERLEKEERKREKA
;
A
#
# COMPACT_ATOMS: atom_id res chain seq x y z
N MET A 1 -16.24 -54.58 34.07
CA MET A 1 -17.12 -53.57 33.44
C MET A 1 -16.20 -52.60 32.73
N TYR A 2 -16.27 -52.56 31.39
CA TYR A 2 -15.49 -51.62 30.59
C TYR A 2 -16.18 -50.27 30.66
N ASP A 3 -15.70 -49.41 31.54
CA ASP A 3 -16.03 -47.99 31.52
C ASP A 3 -15.30 -47.39 30.32
N GLY A 4 -16.03 -46.79 29.39
CA GLY A 4 -15.48 -46.28 28.14
C GLY A 4 -14.35 -45.26 28.35
N PRO A 5 -13.71 -44.78 27.26
CA PRO A 5 -12.57 -43.86 27.36
C PRO A 5 -12.84 -42.71 28.35
N ILE A 6 -11.97 -42.58 29.36
CA ILE A 6 -12.25 -41.91 30.64
C ILE A 6 -12.59 -40.41 30.47
N ARG A 7 -12.30 -39.77 29.33
CA ARG A 7 -12.72 -38.39 29.03
C ARG A 7 -12.90 -38.21 27.52
N GLY A 8 -14.10 -38.47 27.01
CA GLY A 8 -14.48 -38.01 25.67
C GLY A 8 -14.64 -36.49 25.65
N GLY A 9 -13.93 -35.81 24.74
CA GLY A 9 -14.07 -34.38 24.49
C GLY A 9 -12.76 -33.65 24.18
N THR A 10 -12.88 -32.34 23.96
CA THR A 10 -11.82 -31.35 23.63
C THR A 10 -10.72 -31.16 24.69
N ARG A 11 -10.81 -31.85 25.83
CA ARG A 11 -9.92 -31.72 27.00
C ARG A 11 -9.09 -32.99 27.27
N GLY A 12 -9.03 -33.91 26.29
CA GLY A 12 -8.23 -35.13 26.33
C GLY A 12 -6.71 -34.89 26.20
N GLY A 13 -5.95 -35.97 26.02
CA GLY A 13 -4.48 -35.93 25.93
C GLY A 13 -3.98 -35.24 24.65
N GLN A 14 -2.65 -35.11 24.52
CA GLN A 14 -2.01 -34.38 23.41
C GLN A 14 -2.42 -34.91 22.01
N GLY A 15 -2.81 -36.18 21.90
CA GLY A 15 -3.31 -36.78 20.65
C GLY A 15 -4.81 -36.60 20.36
N ASP A 16 -5.61 -36.18 21.34
CA ASP A 16 -7.08 -36.11 21.22
C ASP A 16 -7.58 -34.69 20.91
N PHE A 17 -6.70 -33.69 20.94
CA PHE A 17 -7.06 -32.30 20.73
C PHE A 17 -7.36 -32.00 19.25
N ARG A 18 -8.56 -31.45 18.99
CA ARG A 18 -8.97 -31.02 17.64
C ARG A 18 -9.76 -29.73 17.71
N TRP A 19 -9.34 -28.73 16.93
CA TRP A 19 -10.05 -27.44 16.81
C TRP A 19 -11.51 -27.57 16.37
N SER A 20 -11.83 -28.57 15.55
CA SER A 20 -13.22 -28.86 15.13
C SER A 20 -14.12 -29.26 16.30
N GLN A 21 -13.58 -29.89 17.33
CA GLN A 21 -14.33 -30.19 18.55
C GLN A 21 -14.44 -28.95 19.45
N VAL A 22 -13.41 -28.09 19.50
CA VAL A 22 -13.43 -26.82 20.24
C VAL A 22 -14.52 -25.88 19.72
N ALA A 23 -14.78 -25.87 18.41
CA ALA A 23 -15.86 -25.08 17.83
C ALA A 23 -17.25 -25.37 18.45
N ASN A 24 -17.49 -26.62 18.85
CA ASN A 24 -18.76 -27.08 19.42
C ASN A 24 -18.74 -27.14 20.96
N ASP A 25 -17.63 -26.76 21.60
CA ASP A 25 -17.51 -26.75 23.05
C ASP A 25 -18.31 -25.59 23.66
N LYS A 26 -18.97 -25.87 24.79
CA LYS A 26 -19.65 -24.86 25.60
C LYS A 26 -18.68 -23.80 26.12
N HIS A 27 -17.43 -24.18 26.36
CA HIS A 27 -16.38 -23.34 26.92
C HIS A 27 -15.26 -23.04 25.91
N ARG A 28 -15.60 -22.93 24.62
CA ARG A 28 -14.63 -22.71 23.54
C ARG A 28 -13.78 -21.44 23.73
N GLU A 29 -14.33 -20.45 24.41
CA GLU A 29 -13.66 -19.19 24.75
C GLU A 29 -12.44 -19.37 25.66
N ASN A 30 -12.36 -20.48 26.40
CA ASN A 30 -11.23 -20.78 27.27
C ASN A 30 -10.03 -21.37 26.49
N TYR A 31 -10.17 -21.59 25.18
CA TYR A 31 -9.09 -22.08 24.32
C TYR A 31 -8.39 -20.92 23.63
N LEU A 32 -7.07 -20.83 23.80
CA LEU A 32 -6.25 -19.79 23.17
C LEU A 32 -6.25 -19.94 21.65
N GLY A 33 -6.72 -18.93 20.93
CA GLY A 33 -6.82 -18.98 19.46
C GLY A 33 -8.14 -19.53 18.93
N HIS A 34 -9.17 -19.70 19.78
CA HIS A 34 -10.50 -20.15 19.34
C HIS A 34 -11.12 -19.23 18.28
N THR A 35 -10.83 -17.93 18.28
CA THR A 35 -11.36 -16.96 17.31
C THR A 35 -10.89 -17.22 15.89
N VAL A 36 -9.64 -17.70 15.75
CA VAL A 36 -8.99 -17.94 14.46
C VAL A 36 -9.13 -19.39 14.03
N ASN A 37 -8.86 -20.33 14.93
CA ASN A 37 -8.76 -21.75 14.60
C ASN A 37 -10.09 -22.52 14.72
N ALA A 38 -11.06 -21.97 15.45
CA ALA A 38 -12.40 -22.54 15.60
C ALA A 38 -13.50 -21.47 15.38
N PRO A 39 -13.53 -20.82 14.21
CA PRO A 39 -14.53 -19.81 13.89
C PRO A 39 -15.93 -20.44 13.84
N VAL A 40 -16.91 -19.72 14.37
CA VAL A 40 -18.30 -20.17 14.45
C VAL A 40 -19.26 -19.08 14.05
N GLY A 41 -20.40 -19.47 13.47
CA GLY A 41 -21.44 -18.55 13.04
C GLY A 41 -21.40 -18.27 11.54
N ARG A 42 -22.19 -17.30 11.09
CA ARG A 42 -22.33 -16.95 9.66
C ARG A 42 -21.22 -16.01 9.17
N TRP A 43 -20.62 -15.23 10.07
CA TRP A 43 -19.60 -14.22 9.71
C TRP A 43 -18.34 -14.82 9.08
N GLN A 44 -18.02 -16.07 9.38
CA GLN A 44 -16.90 -16.79 8.75
C GLN A 44 -17.14 -17.12 7.27
N LYS A 45 -18.40 -17.16 6.83
CA LYS A 45 -18.74 -17.53 5.45
C LYS A 45 -18.25 -16.41 4.52
N ASN A 46 -17.40 -16.76 3.56
CA ASN A 46 -16.73 -15.83 2.63
C ASN A 46 -15.73 -14.88 3.30
N SER A 47 -15.35 -15.12 4.56
CA SER A 47 -14.30 -14.37 5.24
C SER A 47 -13.02 -15.20 5.25
N ASP A 48 -11.92 -14.61 4.79
CA ASP A 48 -10.62 -15.24 4.93
C ASP A 48 -9.95 -14.84 6.25
N ILE A 49 -10.04 -15.73 7.22
CA ILE A 49 -9.53 -15.52 8.57
C ILE A 49 -7.99 -15.58 8.59
N HIS A 50 -7.38 -16.38 7.69
CA HIS A 50 -5.94 -16.61 7.66
C HIS A 50 -5.24 -15.76 6.60
N TRP A 51 -5.85 -14.64 6.20
CA TRP A 51 -5.32 -13.76 5.16
C TRP A 51 -3.89 -13.31 5.42
N TYR A 52 -3.50 -13.18 6.69
CA TYR A 52 -2.16 -12.78 7.12
C TYR A 52 -1.10 -13.87 6.97
N ASN A 53 -1.51 -15.14 6.89
CA ASN A 53 -0.63 -16.29 6.66
C ASN A 53 -0.54 -16.67 5.18
N ARG A 54 -1.16 -15.89 4.27
CA ARG A 54 -0.99 -16.13 2.84
C ARG A 54 0.44 -15.78 2.44
N ASP A 55 1.11 -16.74 1.80
CA ASP A 55 2.33 -16.46 1.07
C ASP A 55 1.98 -15.50 -0.06
N VAL A 56 2.38 -14.24 0.09
CA VAL A 56 2.25 -13.27 -0.99
C VAL A 56 3.34 -13.61 -2.00
N GLN A 57 2.94 -14.22 -3.12
CA GLN A 57 3.84 -14.41 -4.24
C GLN A 57 4.42 -13.04 -4.62
N THR A 58 5.69 -12.96 -4.98
CA THR A 58 6.34 -11.69 -5.36
C THR A 58 5.56 -10.94 -6.44
N SER A 59 4.89 -11.66 -7.35
CA SER A 59 3.99 -11.07 -8.34
C SER A 59 2.74 -10.40 -7.75
N ASP A 60 2.23 -10.91 -6.64
CA ASP A 60 1.03 -10.38 -5.99
C ASP A 60 1.36 -9.15 -5.13
N GLN A 61 2.58 -9.05 -4.61
CA GLN A 61 3.06 -7.80 -3.99
C GLN A 61 3.20 -6.68 -5.01
N GLU A 62 3.76 -6.96 -6.19
CA GLU A 62 3.88 -5.96 -7.26
C GLU A 62 2.50 -5.53 -7.79
N LYS A 63 1.56 -6.47 -7.93
CA LYS A 63 0.17 -6.15 -8.30
C LYS A 63 -0.52 -5.31 -7.23
N ALA A 64 -0.46 -5.72 -5.96
CA ALA A 64 -1.05 -4.95 -4.87
C ALA A 64 -0.41 -3.56 -4.70
N ALA A 65 0.89 -3.42 -4.97
CA ALA A 65 1.57 -2.13 -4.97
C ALA A 65 1.14 -1.24 -6.14
N ARG A 66 0.96 -1.81 -7.34
CA ARG A 66 0.43 -1.09 -8.51
C ARG A 66 -1.01 -0.64 -8.31
N GLU A 67 -1.87 -1.53 -7.81
CA GLU A 67 -3.28 -1.21 -7.53
C GLU A 67 -3.38 -0.06 -6.52
N LYS A 68 -2.61 -0.12 -5.42
CA LYS A 68 -2.52 0.98 -4.44
C LYS A 68 -2.00 2.27 -5.06
N ALA A 69 -0.99 2.20 -5.93
CA ALA A 69 -0.45 3.38 -6.59
C ALA A 69 -1.47 4.01 -7.56
N GLU A 70 -2.27 3.21 -8.25
CA GLU A 70 -3.34 3.67 -9.14
C GLU A 70 -4.50 4.30 -8.36
N GLU A 71 -4.89 3.72 -7.23
CA GLU A 71 -5.88 4.31 -6.32
C GLU A 71 -5.40 5.65 -5.76
N ILE A 72 -4.16 5.71 -5.28
CA ILE A 72 -3.54 6.96 -4.79
C ILE A 72 -3.45 7.99 -5.91
N ARG A 73 -3.09 7.58 -7.13
CA ARG A 73 -3.05 8.48 -8.29
C ARG A 73 -4.42 9.08 -8.50
N ARG A 74 -5.47 8.27 -8.62
CA ARG A 74 -6.84 8.73 -8.84
C ARG A 74 -7.30 9.72 -7.76
N LEU A 75 -6.95 9.45 -6.49
CA LEU A 75 -7.28 10.36 -5.40
C LEU A 75 -6.56 11.70 -5.54
N LYS A 76 -5.25 11.68 -5.82
CA LYS A 76 -4.46 12.90 -6.06
C LYS A 76 -4.98 13.72 -7.24
N GLU A 77 -5.48 13.07 -8.28
CA GLU A 77 -6.08 13.76 -9.43
C GLU A 77 -7.37 14.50 -9.03
N GLN A 78 -8.21 13.86 -8.21
CA GLN A 78 -9.42 14.51 -7.69
C GLN A 78 -9.08 15.68 -6.76
N GLU A 79 -8.03 15.53 -5.93
CA GLU A 79 -7.53 16.61 -5.08
C GLU A 79 -6.96 17.77 -5.90
N GLU A 80 -6.22 17.49 -6.95
CA GLU A 80 -5.68 18.48 -7.89
C GLU A 80 -6.81 19.25 -8.60
N ASP A 81 -7.84 18.55 -9.08
CA ASP A 81 -8.98 19.19 -9.74
C ASP A 81 -9.78 20.07 -8.75
N ALA A 82 -9.94 19.64 -7.49
CA ALA A 82 -10.56 20.43 -6.44
C ALA A 82 -9.75 21.69 -6.10
N LEU A 83 -8.42 21.57 -6.01
CA LEU A 83 -7.51 22.70 -5.81
C LEU A 83 -7.53 23.67 -7.00
N ALA A 84 -7.56 23.16 -8.23
CA ALA A 84 -7.67 23.98 -9.43
C ALA A 84 -8.94 24.85 -9.38
N ILE A 85 -10.08 24.26 -9.04
CA ILE A 85 -11.35 25.00 -8.88
C ILE A 85 -11.23 26.07 -7.79
N ALA A 86 -10.65 25.74 -6.63
CA ALA A 86 -10.46 26.68 -5.52
C ALA A 86 -9.54 27.85 -5.89
N LEU A 87 -8.51 27.60 -6.71
CA LEU A 87 -7.57 28.60 -7.23
C LEU A 87 -8.10 29.33 -8.49
N GLY A 88 -9.32 29.03 -8.94
CA GLY A 88 -9.92 29.65 -10.14
C GLY A 88 -9.34 29.18 -11.47
N GLN A 89 -8.62 28.05 -11.47
CA GLN A 89 -8.08 27.40 -12.67
C GLN A 89 -9.07 26.36 -13.20
N VAL A 90 -9.10 26.18 -14.53
CA VAL A 90 -9.98 25.19 -15.16
C VAL A 90 -9.46 23.78 -14.89
N PRO A 91 -10.27 22.87 -14.30
CA PRO A 91 -9.86 21.50 -14.03
C PRO A 91 -9.51 20.74 -15.31
N LYS A 92 -8.51 19.87 -15.23
CA LYS A 92 -7.94 19.20 -16.40
C LYS A 92 -8.89 18.10 -16.89
N LYS A 93 -9.47 18.25 -18.08
CA LYS A 93 -10.29 17.20 -18.70
C LYS A 93 -9.41 15.99 -19.03
N ARG A 94 -9.56 14.91 -18.28
CA ARG A 94 -8.88 13.62 -18.51
C ARG A 94 -9.91 12.62 -19.01
N ASN A 95 -9.71 12.09 -20.21
CA ASN A 95 -10.53 10.99 -20.74
C ASN A 95 -10.15 9.74 -19.95
N HIS A 96 -11.08 9.25 -19.13
CA HIS A 96 -10.90 8.01 -18.36
C HIS A 96 -11.23 6.74 -19.17
N ASP A 97 -11.50 6.88 -20.45
CA ASP A 97 -11.75 5.77 -21.36
C ASP A 97 -10.44 5.38 -22.03
N HIS A 98 -10.01 4.14 -21.78
CA HIS A 98 -8.85 3.53 -22.39
C HIS A 98 -8.94 3.57 -23.93
N ASP A 99 -7.96 4.19 -24.58
CA ASP A 99 -7.43 3.70 -25.85
C ASP A 99 -5.97 4.16 -26.04
N HIS A 100 -5.12 3.22 -26.40
CA HIS A 100 -3.71 3.43 -26.71
C HIS A 100 -3.59 4.29 -27.97
N ASP A 101 -3.03 5.50 -27.85
CA ASP A 101 -2.45 6.20 -29.00
C ASP A 101 -1.04 6.70 -28.68
N HIS A 102 -0.12 6.23 -29.53
CA HIS A 102 1.33 6.37 -29.42
C HIS A 102 1.74 7.75 -29.95
N ALA A 103 2.31 8.62 -29.11
CA ALA A 103 2.92 9.87 -29.58
C ALA A 103 4.32 10.09 -28.97
N ASN A 104 5.29 9.91 -29.86
CA ASN A 104 6.73 10.03 -29.78
C ASN A 104 7.21 11.41 -29.27
N GLY A 105 8.28 11.44 -28.46
CA GLY A 105 8.93 12.69 -28.02
C GLY A 105 10.26 12.47 -27.32
N ASN A 106 11.33 12.50 -28.12
CA ASN A 106 12.75 12.34 -27.77
C ASN A 106 13.29 13.49 -26.88
N GLY A 107 14.25 13.23 -25.97
CA GLY A 107 14.92 14.31 -25.21
C GLY A 107 15.97 13.85 -24.18
N GLU A 108 17.24 13.97 -24.57
CA GLU A 108 18.44 13.63 -23.81
C GLU A 108 18.79 14.63 -22.67
N ARG A 109 19.47 14.13 -21.62
CA ARG A 109 20.72 14.62 -20.97
C ARG A 109 20.74 14.65 -19.43
N ALA A 110 21.88 14.15 -18.95
CA ALA A 110 22.38 14.02 -17.59
C ALA A 110 22.65 15.35 -16.86
N GLY A 111 22.60 15.32 -15.52
CA GLY A 111 23.34 16.29 -14.68
C GLY A 111 22.74 16.68 -13.33
N VAL A 112 22.95 15.83 -12.31
CA VAL A 112 23.14 16.12 -10.87
C VAL A 112 21.99 16.77 -10.07
N GLY A 113 21.32 15.95 -9.24
CA GLY A 113 20.37 16.38 -8.21
C GLY A 113 20.76 15.84 -6.82
N THR A 114 20.70 16.70 -5.80
CA THR A 114 20.65 16.31 -4.39
C THR A 114 19.19 16.27 -3.96
N GLY A 115 18.64 15.08 -3.73
CA GLY A 115 17.38 14.92 -2.99
C GLY A 115 16.45 13.82 -3.51
N ALA A 116 16.43 12.70 -2.77
CA ALA A 116 15.37 11.72 -2.51
C ALA A 116 14.44 11.15 -3.62
N ASN A 117 14.29 11.77 -4.79
CA ASN A 117 13.59 11.19 -5.93
C ASN A 117 14.35 11.62 -7.18
N ASP A 118 14.86 10.65 -7.92
CA ASP A 118 15.85 10.75 -9.01
C ASP A 118 15.32 11.50 -10.27
N VAL A 119 14.76 12.70 -10.07
CA VAL A 119 14.18 13.56 -11.11
C VAL A 119 15.10 14.75 -11.32
N PRO A 120 15.70 14.93 -12.52
CA PRO A 120 16.54 16.08 -12.81
C PRO A 120 15.69 17.35 -12.93
N VAL A 121 15.82 18.25 -11.95
CA VAL A 121 15.24 19.59 -12.00
C VAL A 121 16.11 20.46 -12.90
N LYS A 122 15.52 21.03 -13.96
CA LYS A 122 16.20 21.99 -14.83
C LYS A 122 16.34 23.32 -14.08
N LYS A 123 17.56 23.87 -13.99
CA LYS A 123 17.80 25.23 -13.50
C LYS A 123 17.01 26.22 -14.36
N SER A 124 16.34 27.18 -13.72
CA SER A 124 15.65 28.26 -14.41
C SER A 124 16.62 29.39 -14.74
N GLU A 125 16.30 30.23 -15.73
CA GLU A 125 17.12 31.40 -16.10
C GLU A 125 17.35 32.35 -14.91
N LYS A 126 16.42 32.36 -13.95
CA LYS A 126 16.51 33.12 -12.70
C LYS A 126 17.57 32.56 -11.76
N ASP A 127 17.74 31.24 -11.70
CA ASP A 127 18.72 30.59 -10.83
C ASP A 127 20.15 30.91 -11.32
N ASP A 128 20.35 30.97 -12.64
CA ASP A 128 21.63 31.35 -13.25
C ASP A 128 21.95 32.85 -13.12
N GLU A 129 20.93 33.69 -12.98
CA GLU A 129 21.07 35.12 -12.70
C GLU A 129 21.49 35.35 -11.24
N ILE A 130 20.86 34.63 -10.30
CA ILE A 130 21.21 34.66 -8.87
C ILE A 130 22.67 34.22 -8.66
N GLU A 131 23.10 33.13 -9.30
CA GLU A 131 24.47 32.62 -9.16
C GLU A 131 25.52 33.61 -9.70
N ARG A 132 25.17 34.37 -10.76
CA ARG A 132 26.03 35.44 -11.29
C ARG A 132 26.13 36.63 -10.33
N LEU A 133 25.02 37.05 -9.75
CA LEU A 133 24.97 38.16 -8.79
C LEU A 133 25.76 37.84 -7.51
N GLU A 134 25.59 36.65 -6.94
CA GLU A 134 26.35 36.21 -5.77
C GLU A 134 27.87 36.15 -6.04
N LYS A 135 28.25 35.74 -7.25
CA LYS A 135 29.67 35.66 -7.63
C LYS A 135 30.30 37.04 -7.80
N GLU A 136 29.55 38.02 -8.29
CA GLU A 136 29.98 39.42 -8.37
C GLU A 136 30.09 40.06 -6.99
N GLU A 137 29.12 39.79 -6.10
CA GLU A 137 29.11 40.29 -4.73
C GLU A 137 30.31 39.75 -3.94
N ARG A 138 30.55 38.43 -3.99
CA ARG A 138 31.72 37.81 -3.34
C ARG A 138 33.05 38.33 -3.88
N LYS A 139 33.09 38.78 -5.15
CA LYS A 139 34.29 39.38 -5.73
C LYS A 139 34.48 40.82 -5.26
N ARG A 140 33.39 41.55 -4.98
CA ARG A 140 33.42 42.89 -4.38
C ARG A 140 33.79 42.87 -2.90
N GLU A 141 33.35 41.87 -2.14
CA GLU A 141 33.74 41.75 -0.72
C GLU A 141 35.21 41.35 -0.52
N LYS A 142 35.83 40.73 -1.52
CA LYS A 142 37.24 40.31 -1.48
C LYS A 142 38.23 41.34 -2.04
N ALA A 143 37.76 42.48 -2.52
CA ALA A 143 38.58 43.60 -3.01
C ALA A 143 38.60 44.72 -1.96
#